data_AF-A0AAV4J3M5-F1
#
_entry.id   AF-A0AAV4J3M5-F1
#
_cell.length_a   1.000
_cell.length_b   1.000
_cell.length_c   1.000
_cell.angle_alpha   90.00
_cell.angle_beta   90.00
_cell.angle_gamma   90.00
#
_symmetry.space_group_name_H-M   'P 1'
#
loop_
_entity.id
_entity.type
_entity.pdbx_description
1 polymer ?
#
loop_
_entity_poly.entity_id
_entity_poly.type
_entity_poly.pdbx_seq_one_letter_code
_entity_poly.pdbx_strand_id
1 'polypeptide(L)'
;MSRSSMRHPPVCADCTVSEPTWASINRGVLICDECCSVHRSLGRHISQVKSLKKGQWCPSQHAMVYILASNGANNIWEHTMLDPAQNKHGRRKPAPRDPLHPNKNDFIRAKYQFLSFVNKHKDSDASSIDDVSRELHSSVRTNNVETCLRLLSKGADPNYFYREKGNSPIHVAAQAGQTAQVELLCVYGADPGARDANGRPPYDYAK
;
A
#
# COMPACT_ATOMS: atom_id res chain seq x y z
N MET A 1 -0.98 -10.85 23.08
CA MET A 1 -1.62 -11.30 21.81
C MET A 1 -2.91 -10.52 21.62
N SER A 2 -2.90 -9.37 20.96
CA SER A 2 -4.12 -8.63 20.65
C SER A 2 -4.62 -9.09 19.29
N ARG A 3 -5.66 -9.95 19.28
CA ARG A 3 -6.42 -10.23 18.06
C ARG A 3 -7.28 -9.00 17.78
N SER A 4 -6.79 -8.09 16.95
CA SER A 4 -7.66 -7.11 16.31
C SER A 4 -8.69 -7.90 15.50
N SER A 5 -9.94 -7.89 15.98
CA SER A 5 -11.06 -8.59 15.36
C SER A 5 -11.35 -7.95 14.00
N MET A 6 -10.77 -8.50 12.93
CA MET A 6 -11.24 -8.20 11.57
C MET A 6 -12.72 -8.55 11.51
N ARG A 7 -13.57 -7.59 11.09
CA ARG A 7 -15.04 -7.77 11.04
C ARG A 7 -15.47 -8.93 10.14
N HIS A 8 -14.61 -9.34 9.21
CA HIS A 8 -14.77 -10.50 8.34
C HIS A 8 -13.43 -11.24 8.15
N PRO A 9 -13.44 -12.56 7.90
CA PRO A 9 -12.22 -13.31 7.62
C PRO A 9 -11.51 -12.71 6.40
N PRO A 10 -10.16 -12.60 6.42
CA PRO A 10 -9.43 -12.05 5.30
C PRO A 10 -9.63 -12.93 4.06
N VAL A 11 -9.78 -12.26 2.92
CA VAL A 11 -9.87 -12.90 1.59
C VAL A 11 -8.73 -12.43 0.71
N CYS A 12 -8.37 -13.24 -0.29
CA CYS A 12 -7.43 -12.87 -1.32
C CYS A 12 -7.93 -11.62 -2.05
N ALA A 13 -7.07 -10.61 -2.12
CA ALA A 13 -7.37 -9.35 -2.77
C ALA A 13 -7.57 -9.47 -4.28
N ASP A 14 -7.19 -10.58 -4.91
CA ASP A 14 -7.27 -10.73 -6.38
C ASP A 14 -8.35 -11.69 -6.86
N CYS A 15 -8.64 -12.75 -6.09
CA CYS A 15 -9.62 -13.76 -6.48
C CYS A 15 -10.64 -14.12 -5.40
N THR A 16 -10.65 -13.39 -4.28
CA THR A 16 -11.60 -13.52 -3.16
C THR A 16 -11.62 -14.85 -2.42
N VAL A 17 -10.69 -15.77 -2.68
CA VAL A 17 -10.56 -17.00 -1.88
C VAL A 17 -10.26 -16.68 -0.40
N SER A 18 -10.86 -17.42 0.52
CA SER A 18 -10.67 -17.23 1.96
C SER A 18 -9.26 -17.58 2.43
N GLU A 19 -8.87 -17.01 3.56
CA GLU A 19 -7.63 -17.35 4.29
C GLU A 19 -6.35 -17.27 3.42
N PRO A 20 -6.07 -16.11 2.80
CA PRO A 20 -4.83 -15.90 2.07
C PRO A 20 -3.61 -16.14 2.96
N THR A 21 -2.55 -16.67 2.38
CA THR A 21 -1.33 -17.13 3.06
C THR A 21 -0.10 -16.29 2.72
N TRP A 22 -0.27 -15.27 1.87
CA TRP A 22 0.76 -14.34 1.43
C TRP A 22 0.29 -12.91 1.55
N ALA A 23 1.24 -11.99 1.61
CA ALA A 23 1.01 -10.56 1.49
C ALA A 23 1.85 -9.98 0.37
N SER A 24 1.30 -8.98 -0.33
CA SER A 24 2.08 -8.02 -1.11
C SER A 24 2.28 -6.77 -0.26
N ILE A 25 3.45 -6.63 0.35
CA ILE A 25 3.74 -5.64 1.40
C ILE A 25 3.52 -4.22 0.89
N ASN A 26 4.19 -3.84 -0.19
CA ASN A 26 4.09 -2.51 -0.81
C ASN A 26 2.72 -2.22 -1.43
N ARG A 27 1.81 -3.19 -1.51
CA ARG A 27 0.44 -2.98 -1.99
C ARG A 27 -0.58 -2.98 -0.86
N GLY A 28 -0.19 -3.36 0.36
CA GLY A 28 -1.07 -3.42 1.52
C GLY A 28 -2.19 -4.45 1.37
N VAL A 29 -1.95 -5.57 0.68
CA VAL A 29 -2.98 -6.59 0.41
C VAL A 29 -2.53 -8.00 0.79
N LEU A 30 -3.50 -8.85 1.11
CA LEU A 30 -3.32 -10.28 1.33
C LEU A 30 -3.73 -11.06 0.08
N ILE A 31 -2.96 -12.08 -0.30
CA ILE A 31 -3.16 -12.87 -1.53
C ILE A 31 -2.97 -14.36 -1.26
N CYS A 32 -3.63 -15.22 -2.03
CA CYS A 32 -3.49 -16.67 -1.92
C CYS A 32 -2.23 -17.20 -2.64
N ASP A 33 -1.91 -18.48 -2.46
CA ASP A 33 -0.76 -19.13 -3.09
C ASP A 33 -0.77 -19.03 -4.63
N GLU A 34 -1.93 -19.25 -5.27
CA GLU A 34 -2.06 -19.14 -6.72
C GLU A 34 -1.80 -17.72 -7.22
N CYS A 35 -2.46 -16.71 -6.66
CA CYS A 35 -2.23 -15.31 -7.05
C CYS A 35 -0.79 -14.87 -6.73
N CYS A 36 -0.21 -15.35 -5.62
CA CYS A 36 1.19 -15.09 -5.26
C CYS A 36 2.17 -15.57 -6.36
N SER A 37 1.88 -16.70 -7.03
CA SER A 37 2.72 -17.17 -8.13
C SER A 37 2.83 -16.15 -9.27
N VAL A 38 1.74 -15.46 -9.60
CA VAL A 38 1.74 -14.36 -10.58
C VAL A 38 2.52 -13.17 -10.05
N HIS A 39 2.26 -12.75 -8.80
CA HIS A 39 2.98 -11.63 -8.17
C HIS A 39 4.51 -11.82 -8.18
N ARG A 40 5.00 -13.05 -7.97
CA ARG A 40 6.43 -13.38 -8.08
C ARG A 40 6.99 -13.08 -9.47
N SER A 41 6.22 -13.38 -10.52
CA SER A 41 6.62 -13.11 -11.91
C SER A 41 6.66 -11.62 -12.27
N LEU A 42 6.03 -10.75 -11.47
CA LEU A 42 6.05 -9.29 -11.69
C LEU A 42 7.35 -8.63 -11.19
N GLY A 43 8.03 -9.26 -10.23
CA GLY A 43 9.22 -8.70 -9.59
C GLY A 43 8.94 -7.70 -8.46
N ARG A 44 9.95 -7.48 -7.63
CA ARG A 44 9.84 -6.72 -6.35
C ARG A 44 9.51 -5.24 -6.52
N HIS A 45 9.84 -4.65 -7.68
CA HIS A 45 9.50 -3.26 -8.00
C HIS A 45 7.98 -3.07 -8.21
N ILE A 46 7.25 -4.15 -8.55
CA ILE A 46 5.79 -4.14 -8.64
C ILE A 46 5.15 -4.70 -7.37
N SER A 47 5.60 -5.87 -6.91
CA SER A 47 5.06 -6.54 -5.73
C SER A 47 6.15 -7.19 -4.87
N GLN A 48 6.20 -6.76 -3.61
CA GLN A 48 7.07 -7.32 -2.59
C GLN A 48 6.31 -8.40 -1.81
N VAL A 49 6.45 -9.68 -2.22
CA VAL A 49 5.71 -10.79 -1.62
C VAL A 49 6.40 -11.38 -0.40
N LYS A 50 5.63 -11.69 0.66
CA LYS A 50 6.10 -12.41 1.86
C LYS A 50 5.03 -13.35 2.38
N SER A 51 5.43 -14.55 2.82
CA SER A 51 4.51 -15.56 3.36
C SER A 51 4.05 -15.15 4.75
N LEU A 52 2.75 -15.31 5.03
CA LEU A 52 2.17 -15.12 6.36
C LEU A 52 2.42 -16.33 7.27
N LYS A 53 2.64 -17.51 6.70
CA LYS A 53 2.84 -18.78 7.42
C LYS A 53 4.32 -19.14 7.60
N LYS A 54 5.21 -18.60 6.75
CA LYS A 54 6.63 -18.98 6.73
C LYS A 54 7.53 -17.77 6.99
N GLY A 55 8.50 -17.98 7.88
CA GLY A 55 9.54 -16.99 8.20
C GLY A 55 9.11 -16.00 9.28
N GLN A 56 10.10 -15.32 9.85
CA GLN A 56 9.88 -14.31 10.88
C GLN A 56 9.41 -12.99 10.25
N TRP A 57 8.42 -12.37 10.88
CA TRP A 57 7.95 -11.03 10.54
C TRP A 57 8.41 -10.03 11.57
N CYS A 58 8.79 -8.84 11.11
CA CYS A 58 8.80 -7.68 11.99
C CYS A 58 7.35 -7.40 12.42
N PRO A 59 7.05 -7.25 13.73
CA PRO A 59 5.68 -7.01 14.20
C PRO A 59 5.05 -5.74 13.60
N SER A 60 5.81 -4.66 13.44
CA SER A 60 5.34 -3.41 12.82
C SER A 60 4.92 -3.61 11.37
N GLN A 61 5.75 -4.30 10.58
CA GLN A 61 5.48 -4.63 9.19
C GLN A 61 4.24 -5.51 9.04
N HIS A 62 4.12 -6.53 9.88
CA HIS A 62 2.95 -7.39 9.89
C HIS A 62 1.69 -6.60 10.23
N ALA A 63 1.72 -5.77 11.29
CA ALA A 63 0.60 -4.94 11.68
C ALA A 63 0.20 -3.95 10.58
N MET A 64 1.17 -3.27 9.95
CA MET A 64 0.94 -2.31 8.87
C MET A 64 0.21 -2.93 7.68
N VAL A 65 0.63 -4.12 7.24
CA VAL A 65 -0.02 -4.84 6.13
C VAL A 65 -1.48 -5.20 6.47
N TYR A 66 -1.73 -5.70 7.68
CA TYR A 66 -3.10 -6.04 8.11
C TYR A 66 -3.98 -4.80 8.30
N ILE A 67 -3.44 -3.69 8.78
CA ILE A 67 -4.15 -2.39 8.87
C ILE A 67 -4.57 -1.96 7.46
N LEU A 68 -3.67 -1.98 6.48
CA LEU A 68 -3.99 -1.62 5.10
C LEU A 68 -5.03 -2.57 4.48
N ALA A 69 -4.83 -3.87 4.61
CA ALA A 69 -5.72 -4.87 4.02
C ALA A 69 -7.14 -4.78 4.60
N SER A 70 -7.25 -4.51 5.90
CA SER A 70 -8.56 -4.39 6.58
C SER A 70 -9.26 -3.06 6.32
N ASN A 71 -8.50 -2.00 6.01
CA ASN A 71 -9.02 -0.65 5.78
C ASN A 71 -9.03 -0.29 4.29
N GLY A 72 -9.37 -1.24 3.41
CA GLY A 72 -9.71 -0.91 2.03
C GLY A 72 -8.54 -0.54 1.11
N ALA A 73 -7.29 -0.89 1.42
CA ALA A 73 -6.17 -0.68 0.50
C ALA A 73 -6.42 -1.26 -0.91
N ASN A 74 -7.19 -2.35 -0.99
CA ASN A 74 -7.60 -2.94 -2.26
C ASN A 74 -8.43 -1.98 -3.15
N ASN A 75 -9.17 -1.05 -2.55
CA ASN A 75 -9.99 -0.06 -3.28
C ASN A 75 -9.12 0.94 -4.06
N ILE A 76 -7.86 1.15 -3.67
CA ILE A 76 -6.91 1.98 -4.44
C ILE A 76 -6.63 1.30 -5.78
N TRP A 77 -6.39 -0.01 -5.75
CA TRP A 77 -5.98 -0.81 -6.91
C TRP A 77 -7.15 -1.29 -7.77
N GLU A 78 -8.38 -1.15 -7.29
CA GLU A 78 -9.62 -1.56 -7.98
C GLU A 78 -10.63 -0.41 -8.10
N HIS A 79 -10.20 0.85 -7.90
CA HIS A 79 -11.07 2.03 -7.81
C HIS A 79 -12.12 2.12 -8.93
N THR A 80 -11.69 2.01 -10.20
CA THR A 80 -12.62 2.12 -11.34
C THR A 80 -13.55 0.91 -11.49
N MET A 81 -13.26 -0.20 -10.80
CA MET A 81 -14.15 -1.37 -10.77
C MET A 81 -15.28 -1.20 -9.76
N LEU A 82 -15.12 -0.30 -8.79
CA LEU A 82 -16.13 0.01 -7.79
C LEU A 82 -17.19 0.98 -8.30
N ASP A 83 -16.89 1.73 -9.37
CA ASP A 83 -17.81 2.68 -10.00
C ASP A 83 -18.71 1.97 -11.03
N PRO A 84 -20.04 1.88 -10.79
CA PRO A 84 -20.97 1.28 -11.75
C PRO A 84 -20.95 1.96 -13.12
N ALA A 85 -20.61 3.25 -13.21
CA ALA A 85 -20.54 3.99 -14.46
C ALA A 85 -19.26 3.69 -15.28
N GLN A 86 -18.18 3.26 -14.62
CA GLN A 86 -16.93 2.87 -15.29
C GLN A 86 -16.73 1.37 -15.46
N ASN A 87 -17.60 0.55 -14.86
CA ASN A 87 -17.60 -0.89 -15.03
C ASN A 87 -18.12 -1.28 -16.44
N LYS A 88 -17.30 -1.01 -17.46
CA LYS A 88 -17.57 -1.41 -18.85
C LYS A 88 -17.67 -2.93 -18.92
N HIS A 89 -18.71 -3.42 -19.61
CA HIS A 89 -19.00 -4.84 -19.81
C HIS A 89 -17.73 -5.62 -20.20
N GLY A 90 -17.22 -6.46 -19.28
CA GLY A 90 -16.15 -7.43 -19.56
C GLY A 90 -15.01 -7.49 -18.55
N ARG A 91 -14.83 -6.50 -17.67
CA ARG A 91 -13.75 -6.52 -16.66
C ARG A 91 -14.26 -7.01 -15.31
N ARG A 92 -14.31 -8.33 -15.13
CA ARG A 92 -14.66 -8.93 -13.83
C ARG A 92 -13.42 -9.31 -13.02
N LYS A 93 -13.52 -9.20 -11.70
CA LYS A 93 -12.57 -9.81 -10.78
C LYS A 93 -12.64 -11.35 -10.92
N PRO A 94 -11.50 -12.06 -10.95
CA PRO A 94 -11.49 -13.51 -10.96
C PRO A 94 -12.21 -14.08 -9.73
N ALA A 95 -12.91 -15.19 -9.92
CA ALA A 95 -13.45 -16.02 -8.86
C ALA A 95 -12.37 -16.98 -8.34
N PRO A 96 -12.53 -17.56 -7.14
CA PRO A 96 -11.56 -18.52 -6.58
C PRO A 96 -11.25 -19.69 -7.51
N ARG A 97 -12.25 -20.16 -8.26
CA ARG A 97 -12.18 -21.33 -9.15
C ARG A 97 -11.70 -21.01 -10.57
N ASP A 98 -11.54 -19.73 -10.92
CA ASP A 98 -11.03 -19.38 -12.25
C ASP A 98 -9.59 -19.89 -12.41
N PRO A 99 -9.19 -20.33 -13.61
CA PRO A 99 -7.86 -20.85 -13.83
C PRO A 99 -6.80 -19.76 -13.64
N LEU A 100 -5.59 -20.18 -13.25
CA LEU A 100 -4.48 -19.26 -13.06
C LEU A 100 -4.16 -18.49 -14.36
N HIS A 101 -4.11 -19.21 -15.48
CA HIS A 101 -3.94 -18.66 -16.82
C HIS A 101 -5.17 -18.93 -17.70
N PRO A 102 -5.64 -17.95 -18.48
CA PRO A 102 -5.19 -16.54 -18.49
C PRO A 102 -5.82 -15.70 -17.34
N ASN A 103 -6.92 -16.15 -16.74
CA ASN A 103 -7.82 -15.30 -15.95
C ASN A 103 -7.17 -14.55 -14.77
N LYS A 104 -6.58 -15.27 -13.81
CA LYS A 104 -5.95 -14.64 -12.64
C LYS A 104 -4.69 -13.86 -13.06
N ASN A 105 -3.88 -14.42 -13.96
CA ASN A 105 -2.67 -13.77 -14.48
C ASN A 105 -2.95 -12.41 -15.11
N ASP A 106 -3.90 -12.35 -16.04
CA ASP A 106 -4.20 -11.14 -16.80
C ASP A 106 -4.81 -10.07 -15.89
N PHE A 107 -5.70 -10.48 -14.98
CA PHE A 107 -6.25 -9.58 -13.98
C PHE A 107 -5.18 -8.96 -13.07
N ILE A 108 -4.30 -9.79 -12.52
CA ILE A 108 -3.24 -9.34 -11.60
C ILE A 108 -2.26 -8.39 -12.32
N ARG A 109 -1.90 -8.69 -13.58
CA ARG A 109 -1.08 -7.78 -14.41
C ARG A 109 -1.81 -6.48 -14.70
N ALA A 110 -3.07 -6.53 -15.11
CA ALA A 110 -3.89 -5.33 -15.31
C ALA A 110 -3.95 -4.47 -14.04
N LYS A 111 -4.13 -5.09 -12.87
CA LYS A 111 -4.25 -4.43 -11.57
C LYS A 111 -2.96 -3.76 -11.12
N TYR A 112 -1.83 -4.46 -11.13
CA TYR A 112 -0.60 -3.98 -10.47
C TYR A 112 0.52 -3.56 -11.43
N GLN A 113 0.63 -4.21 -12.60
CA GLN A 113 1.65 -3.87 -13.59
C GLN A 113 1.19 -2.70 -14.46
N PHE A 114 -0.07 -2.74 -14.93
CA PHE A 114 -0.61 -1.72 -15.83
C PHE A 114 -1.44 -0.65 -15.11
N LEU A 115 -1.68 -0.82 -13.80
CA LEU A 115 -2.50 0.09 -12.97
C LEU A 115 -3.81 0.47 -13.68
N SER A 116 -4.47 -0.53 -14.27
CA SER A 116 -5.61 -0.34 -15.17
C SER A 116 -6.89 0.11 -14.46
N PHE A 117 -6.93 -0.06 -13.13
CA PHE A 117 -8.13 0.20 -12.33
C PHE A 117 -7.93 1.27 -11.24
N VAL A 118 -6.77 1.92 -11.18
CA VAL A 118 -6.54 3.02 -10.26
C VAL A 118 -7.27 4.28 -10.74
N ASN A 119 -7.61 5.18 -9.82
CA ASN A 119 -8.15 6.48 -10.20
C ASN A 119 -7.06 7.32 -10.89
N LYS A 120 -7.15 7.45 -12.21
CA LYS A 120 -6.32 8.36 -13.00
C LYS A 120 -7.04 9.69 -13.04
N HIS A 121 -6.46 10.71 -12.40
CA HIS A 121 -6.98 12.09 -12.48
C HIS A 121 -7.19 12.46 -13.94
N LYS A 122 -8.40 12.88 -14.32
CA LYS A 122 -8.64 13.55 -15.60
C LYS A 122 -8.01 14.93 -15.48
N ASP A 123 -6.96 15.19 -16.28
CA ASP A 123 -6.25 16.42 -16.72
C ASP A 123 -6.72 17.84 -16.29
N SER A 124 -7.55 18.01 -15.26
CA SER A 124 -8.20 19.26 -14.85
C SER A 124 -7.75 19.75 -13.47
N ASP A 125 -6.96 18.96 -12.74
CA ASP A 125 -6.35 19.37 -11.47
C ASP A 125 -5.04 18.58 -11.29
N ALA A 126 -4.05 18.91 -12.11
CA ALA A 126 -2.72 18.31 -12.04
C ALA A 126 -1.99 18.83 -10.79
N SER A 127 -2.44 18.37 -9.62
CA SER A 127 -1.68 18.51 -8.38
C SER A 127 -0.28 17.97 -8.63
N SER A 128 0.70 18.84 -8.54
CA SER A 128 2.08 18.49 -8.87
C SER A 128 2.59 17.39 -7.94
N ILE A 129 3.60 16.64 -8.35
CA ILE A 129 4.23 15.64 -7.45
C ILE A 129 4.66 16.30 -6.13
N ASP A 130 5.07 17.57 -6.17
CA ASP A 130 5.40 18.37 -4.99
C ASP A 130 4.18 18.59 -4.08
N ASP A 131 3.01 18.91 -4.64
CA ASP A 131 1.76 19.08 -3.86
C ASP A 131 1.33 17.76 -3.19
N VAL A 132 1.36 16.65 -3.92
CA VAL A 132 1.04 15.33 -3.38
C VAL A 132 2.06 14.92 -2.29
N SER A 133 3.33 15.28 -2.46
CA SER A 133 4.39 15.01 -1.48
C SER A 133 4.23 15.87 -0.21
N ARG A 134 3.81 17.12 -0.35
CA ARG A 134 3.44 17.99 0.77
C ARG A 134 2.21 17.47 1.51
N GLU A 135 1.21 16.96 0.77
CA GLU A 135 0.04 16.31 1.37
C GLU A 135 0.45 15.06 2.16
N LEU A 136 1.35 14.23 1.62
CA LEU A 136 1.90 13.06 2.29
C LEU A 136 2.59 13.45 3.60
N HIS A 137 3.45 14.49 3.56
CA HIS A 137 4.15 15.01 4.75
C HIS A 137 3.20 15.37 5.89
N SER A 138 2.04 15.96 5.58
CA SER A 138 1.05 16.30 6.59
C SER A 138 0.21 15.10 7.07
N SER A 139 -0.13 14.18 6.16
CA SER A 139 -1.06 13.06 6.38
C SER A 139 -0.52 12.00 7.33
N VAL A 140 0.80 11.77 7.31
CA VAL A 140 1.49 10.75 8.13
C VAL A 140 1.44 11.03 9.64
N ARG A 141 0.96 12.21 10.05
CA ARG A 141 0.67 12.52 11.47
C ARG A 141 -0.52 11.72 12.02
N THR A 142 -1.43 11.29 11.15
CA THR A 142 -2.64 10.55 11.51
C THR A 142 -2.43 9.03 11.35
N ASN A 143 -3.31 8.23 11.95
CA ASN A 143 -3.30 6.77 11.79
C ASN A 143 -3.94 6.28 10.47
N ASN A 144 -4.30 7.19 9.55
CA ASN A 144 -4.89 6.83 8.27
C ASN A 144 -3.81 6.43 7.25
N VAL A 145 -3.39 5.16 7.35
CA VAL A 145 -2.35 4.57 6.49
C VAL A 145 -2.83 4.42 5.04
N GLU A 146 -4.13 4.24 4.81
CA GLU A 146 -4.73 4.13 3.47
C GLU A 146 -4.55 5.44 2.67
N THR A 147 -4.77 6.60 3.30
CA THR A 147 -4.52 7.91 2.65
C THR A 147 -3.06 8.06 2.23
N CYS A 148 -2.12 7.67 3.08
CA CYS A 148 -0.70 7.75 2.75
C CYS A 148 -0.33 6.78 1.62
N LEU A 149 -0.87 5.55 1.62
CA LEU A 149 -0.69 4.59 0.52
C LEU A 149 -1.24 5.14 -0.80
N ARG A 150 -2.40 5.80 -0.77
CA ARG A 150 -2.99 6.45 -1.96
C ARG A 150 -2.09 7.57 -2.49
N LEU A 151 -1.54 8.41 -1.63
CA LEU A 151 -0.62 9.49 -2.05
C LEU A 151 0.67 8.92 -2.66
N LEU A 152 1.23 7.87 -2.04
CA LEU A 152 2.38 7.15 -2.59
C LEU A 152 2.06 6.49 -3.94
N SER A 153 0.84 5.97 -4.12
CA SER A 153 0.39 5.42 -5.41
C SER A 153 0.26 6.48 -6.52
N LYS A 154 0.09 7.75 -6.13
CA LYS A 154 0.09 8.91 -7.04
C LYS A 154 1.49 9.49 -7.30
N GLY A 155 2.54 8.92 -6.69
CA GLY A 155 3.92 9.36 -6.90
C GLY A 155 4.46 10.33 -5.86
N ALA A 156 3.80 10.49 -4.70
CA ALA A 156 4.38 11.25 -3.59
C ALA A 156 5.77 10.73 -3.23
N ASP A 157 6.72 11.64 -3.00
CA ASP A 157 8.07 11.29 -2.58
C ASP A 157 8.11 10.97 -1.07
N PRO A 158 8.43 9.72 -0.67
CA PRO A 158 8.54 9.35 0.74
C PRO A 158 9.71 10.05 1.45
N ASN A 159 10.70 10.57 0.71
CA ASN A 159 11.83 11.34 1.23
C ASN A 159 11.64 12.85 1.10
N TYR A 160 10.44 13.32 0.73
CA TYR A 160 10.14 14.73 0.55
C TYR A 160 10.65 15.59 1.72
N PHE A 161 11.50 16.58 1.44
CA PHE A 161 12.02 17.46 2.46
C PHE A 161 11.25 18.78 2.47
N TYR A 162 10.37 18.97 3.45
CA TYR A 162 9.57 20.18 3.55
C TYR A 162 10.40 21.32 4.14
N ARG A 163 10.94 22.18 3.27
CA ARG A 163 11.83 23.30 3.65
C ARG A 163 11.31 24.20 4.77
N GLU A 164 10.03 24.57 4.72
CA GLU A 164 9.42 25.45 5.74
C GLU A 164 9.29 24.80 7.12
N LYS A 165 9.17 23.46 7.16
CA LYS A 165 9.11 22.68 8.41
C LYS A 165 10.46 22.08 8.80
N GLY A 166 11.43 22.09 7.88
CA GLY A 166 12.77 21.56 8.07
C GLY A 166 12.84 20.06 8.28
N ASN A 167 11.86 19.27 7.80
CA ASN A 167 11.82 17.83 8.04
C ASN A 167 11.08 17.04 6.94
N SER A 168 11.23 15.72 6.97
CA SER A 168 10.61 14.78 6.01
C SER A 168 9.43 14.00 6.61
N PRO A 169 8.56 13.35 5.82
CA PRO A 169 7.42 12.58 6.31
C PRO A 169 7.77 11.60 7.43
N ILE A 170 8.91 10.91 7.34
CA ILE A 170 9.33 9.93 8.36
C ILE A 170 9.59 10.56 9.73
N HIS A 171 10.07 11.82 9.78
CA HIS A 171 10.23 12.56 11.04
C HIS A 171 8.87 12.88 11.66
N VAL A 172 7.91 13.33 10.85
CA VAL A 172 6.55 13.64 11.30
C VAL A 172 5.85 12.39 11.83
N ALA A 173 5.99 11.26 11.13
CA ALA A 173 5.45 9.98 11.55
C ALA A 173 6.06 9.49 12.87
N ALA A 174 7.38 9.58 13.01
CA ALA A 174 8.09 9.20 14.24
C ALA A 174 7.68 10.06 15.43
N GLN A 175 7.66 11.40 15.26
CA GLN A 175 7.22 12.35 16.28
C GLN A 175 5.78 12.12 16.75
N ALA A 176 4.92 11.69 15.83
CA ALA A 176 3.51 11.39 16.10
C ALA A 176 3.28 9.97 16.66
N GLY A 177 4.32 9.14 16.81
CA GLY A 177 4.19 7.75 17.25
C GLY A 177 3.46 6.85 16.25
N GLN A 178 3.42 7.22 14.97
CA GLN A 178 2.67 6.51 13.93
C GLN A 178 3.52 5.38 13.33
N THR A 179 3.73 4.30 14.08
CA THR A 179 4.59 3.17 13.67
C THR A 179 4.22 2.58 12.31
N ALA A 180 2.92 2.44 12.01
CA ALA A 180 2.48 1.90 10.72
C ALA A 180 2.77 2.86 9.55
N GLN A 181 2.77 4.18 9.79
CA GLN A 181 3.15 5.17 8.79
C GLN A 181 4.66 5.14 8.53
N VAL A 182 5.47 5.06 9.59
CA VAL A 182 6.94 4.89 9.47
C VAL A 182 7.26 3.66 8.64
N GLU A 183 6.63 2.52 8.94
CA GLU A 183 6.85 1.28 8.22
C GLU A 183 6.43 1.38 6.74
N LEU A 184 5.27 1.98 6.45
CA LEU A 184 4.82 2.20 5.07
C LEU A 184 5.82 3.07 4.30
N LEU A 185 6.28 4.17 4.88
CA LEU A 185 7.28 5.05 4.27
C LEU A 185 8.58 4.30 3.96
N CYS A 186 9.09 3.49 4.90
CA CYS A 186 10.29 2.66 4.70
C CYS A 186 10.10 1.64 3.57
N VAL A 187 8.93 1.01 3.47
CA VAL A 187 8.60 0.08 2.36
C VAL A 187 8.66 0.77 1.00
N TYR A 188 8.36 2.06 0.95
CA TYR A 188 8.44 2.91 -0.24
C TYR A 188 9.81 3.60 -0.42
N GLY A 189 10.78 3.36 0.47
CA GLY A 189 12.15 3.84 0.33
C GLY A 189 12.48 5.11 1.10
N ALA A 190 11.68 5.50 2.10
CA ALA A 190 12.10 6.54 3.04
C ALA A 190 13.38 6.10 3.77
N ASP A 191 14.34 7.03 3.91
CA ASP A 191 15.56 6.80 4.67
C ASP A 191 15.30 6.99 6.17
N PRO A 192 15.37 5.92 7.00
CA PRO A 192 15.20 6.04 8.46
C PRO A 192 16.37 6.76 9.15
N GLY A 193 17.46 7.04 8.45
CA GLY A 193 18.60 7.83 8.92
C GLY A 193 18.64 9.27 8.41
N ALA A 194 17.64 9.70 7.61
CA ALA A 194 17.59 11.05 7.05
C ALA A 194 17.65 12.11 8.16
N ARG A 195 18.44 13.17 7.98
CA ARG A 195 18.55 14.23 8.98
C ARG A 195 17.62 15.39 8.65
N ASP A 196 16.94 15.91 9.67
CA ASP A 196 16.18 17.15 9.59
C ASP A 196 17.09 18.40 9.54
N ALA A 197 16.49 19.60 9.50
CA ALA A 197 17.23 20.87 9.50
C ALA A 197 18.05 21.13 10.77
N ASN A 198 17.78 20.41 11.87
CA ASN A 198 18.56 20.45 13.11
C ASN A 198 19.64 19.36 13.16
N GLY A 199 19.81 18.60 12.08
CA GLY A 199 20.71 17.47 12.02
C GLY A 199 20.20 16.22 12.77
N ARG A 200 18.93 16.18 13.19
CA ARG A 200 18.36 15.06 13.97
C ARG A 200 17.71 14.02 13.05
N PRO A 201 18.01 12.72 13.23
CA PRO A 201 17.30 11.63 12.55
C PRO A 201 15.88 11.40 13.12
N PRO A 202 15.02 10.63 12.45
CA PRO A 202 13.63 10.40 12.87
C PRO A 202 13.53 9.70 14.23
N TYR A 203 14.46 8.80 14.56
CA TYR A 203 14.42 8.05 15.81
C TYR A 203 14.62 8.95 17.04
N ASP A 204 15.26 10.12 16.91
CA ASP A 204 15.39 11.10 18.00
C ASP A 204 14.03 11.68 18.44
N TYR A 205 13.01 11.55 17.59
CA TYR A 205 11.65 12.02 17.84
C TYR A 205 10.67 10.90 18.21
N ALA A 206 11.10 9.63 18.14
CA ALA A 206 10.25 8.51 18.44
C ALA A 206 9.81 8.56 19.92
N LYS A 207 8.51 8.44 20.16
CA LYS A 207 7.91 8.35 21.50
C LYS A 207 7.84 6.92 21.99
#